data_AF-A0A2E0NCV6-F1
#
_entry.id   AF-A0A2E0NCV6-F1
#
_cell.length_a   1.000
_cell.length_b   1.000
_cell.length_c   1.000
_cell.angle_alpha   90.00
_cell.angle_beta   90.00
_cell.angle_gamma   90.00
#
_symmetry.space_group_name_H-M   'P 1'
#
loop_
_entity.id
_entity.type
_entity.pdbx_description
1 polymer ?
#
loop_
_entity_poly.entity_id
_entity_poly.type
_entity_poly.pdbx_seq_one_letter_code
_entity_poly.pdbx_strand_id
1 'polypeptide(L)'
;MNAITYIFLATLFYTAQPEVKENLYSWQLTFNSYEKCEQFYDRYGANLLNGVLDHGTKKYGKSLDVEYLSCAMVEIDTRLTQEQQHPKVIGQKVMYSIN
;
A
#
# COMPACT_ATOMS: atom_id res chain seq x y z
N MET A 1 -0.34 6.19 -21.71
CA MET A 1 -1.80 6.45 -21.61
C MET A 1 -2.08 6.38 -20.13
N ASN A 2 -2.77 7.36 -19.57
CA ASN A 2 -3.01 7.37 -18.13
C ASN A 2 -4.27 6.55 -17.83
N ALA A 3 -4.18 5.72 -16.80
CA ALA A 3 -5.30 4.94 -16.29
C ALA A 3 -5.47 5.21 -14.81
N ILE A 4 -6.73 5.16 -14.34
CA ILE A 4 -7.07 5.22 -12.93
C ILE A 4 -7.28 3.81 -12.42
N THR A 5 -6.66 3.49 -11.29
CA THR A 5 -6.87 2.22 -10.59
C THR A 5 -6.85 2.44 -9.09
N TYR A 6 -7.26 1.42 -8.34
CA TYR A 6 -7.27 1.43 -6.89
C TYR A 6 -6.34 0.33 -6.39
N ILE A 7 -5.41 0.66 -5.51
CA ILE A 7 -4.43 -0.28 -4.93
C ILE A 7 -4.34 -0.06 -3.43
N PHE A 8 -3.74 -0.99 -2.71
CA PHE A 8 -3.29 -0.70 -1.35
C PHE A 8 -2.02 0.15 -1.37
N LEU A 9 -2.02 1.18 -0.53
CA LEU A 9 -0.85 1.94 -0.12
C LEU A 9 -0.65 1.70 1.38
N ALA A 10 0.52 1.16 1.73
CA ALA A 10 0.95 0.99 3.11
C ALA A 10 2.15 1.90 3.39
N THR A 11 2.13 2.54 4.55
CA THR A 11 3.27 3.28 5.10
C THR A 11 3.82 2.48 6.27
N LEU A 12 5.09 2.13 6.19
CA LEU A 12 5.83 1.45 7.24
C LEU A 12 6.76 2.43 7.95
N PHE A 13 7.05 2.17 9.22
CA PHE A 13 8.10 2.86 9.95
C PHE A 13 9.06 1.86 10.57
N TYR A 14 10.32 2.28 10.73
CA TYR A 14 11.32 1.46 11.42
C TYR A 14 11.07 1.55 12.92
N THR A 15 10.87 0.40 13.58
CA THR A 15 10.59 0.36 15.03
C THR A 15 11.67 1.02 15.89
N ALA A 16 12.92 1.01 15.43
CA ALA A 16 14.05 1.67 16.09
C ALA A 16 14.19 3.18 15.76
N GLN A 17 13.58 3.64 14.66
CA GLN A 17 13.63 5.01 14.14
C GLN A 17 12.27 5.38 13.52
N PRO A 18 11.23 5.62 14.34
CA PRO A 18 9.85 5.77 13.85
C PRO A 18 9.63 6.96 12.90
N GLU A 19 10.54 7.93 12.91
CA GLU A 19 10.55 9.07 12.00
C GLU A 19 10.89 8.68 10.55
N VAL A 20 11.55 7.55 10.34
CA VAL A 20 11.92 7.05 9.02
C VAL A 20 10.80 6.18 8.47
N LYS A 21 10.25 6.57 7.32
CA LYS A 21 9.07 5.97 6.71
C LYS A 21 9.33 5.40 5.32
N GLU A 22 8.64 4.32 5.01
CA GLU A 22 8.70 3.63 3.73
C GLU A 22 7.29 3.45 3.17
N ASN A 23 7.07 3.75 1.89
CA ASN A 23 5.78 3.53 1.24
C ASN A 23 5.82 2.29 0.33
N LEU A 24 4.82 1.44 0.47
CA LEU A 24 4.62 0.23 -0.34
C LEU A 24 3.30 0.29 -1.10
N TYR A 25 3.36 0.01 -2.40
CA TYR A 25 2.23 0.01 -3.31
C TYR A 25 1.94 -1.42 -3.78
N SER A 26 0.68 -1.87 -3.70
CA SER A 26 0.28 -3.23 -4.09
C SER A 26 0.05 -3.37 -5.60
N TRP A 27 1.10 -3.31 -6.41
CA TRP A 27 0.99 -3.34 -7.87
C TRP A 27 0.29 -4.56 -8.46
N GLN A 28 0.35 -5.71 -7.77
CA GLN A 28 -0.24 -6.98 -8.22
C GLN A 28 -1.68 -7.18 -7.71
N LEU A 29 -2.16 -6.26 -6.86
CA LEU A 29 -3.49 -6.31 -6.29
C LEU A 29 -4.19 -4.99 -6.57
N THR A 30 -4.91 -4.95 -7.69
CA THR A 30 -5.66 -3.79 -8.18
C THR A 30 -7.16 -4.02 -8.04
N PHE A 31 -7.88 -2.93 -7.85
CA PHE A 31 -9.33 -2.89 -7.72
C PHE A 31 -9.92 -1.85 -8.67
N ASN A 32 -11.21 -1.98 -8.94
CA ASN A 32 -11.96 -1.05 -9.79
C ASN A 32 -12.73 0.03 -8.99
N SER A 33 -12.77 -0.07 -7.66
CA SER A 33 -13.38 0.92 -6.77
C SER A 33 -12.85 0.82 -5.35
N TYR A 34 -13.07 1.87 -4.55
CA TYR A 34 -12.85 1.82 -3.09
C TYR A 34 -13.64 0.69 -2.43
N GLU A 35 -14.91 0.52 -2.81
CA GLU A 35 -15.79 -0.49 -2.22
C GLU A 35 -15.24 -1.91 -2.39
N LYS A 36 -14.65 -2.24 -3.54
CA LYS A 36 -14.02 -3.55 -3.75
C LYS A 36 -12.72 -3.72 -2.97
N CYS A 37 -11.93 -2.66 -2.85
CA CYS A 37 -10.73 -2.66 -2.04
C CYS A 37 -11.06 -2.85 -0.54
N GLU A 38 -12.09 -2.15 -0.05
CA GLU A 38 -12.63 -2.29 1.30
C GLU A 38 -13.16 -3.69 1.56
N GLN A 39 -14.01 -4.23 0.68
CA GLN A 39 -14.53 -5.60 0.82
C GLN A 39 -13.40 -6.65 0.88
N PHE A 40 -12.30 -6.41 0.16
CA PHE A 40 -11.12 -7.26 0.26
C PHE A 40 -10.44 -7.11 1.63
N TYR A 41 -10.24 -5.87 2.09
CA TYR A 41 -9.65 -5.60 3.40
C TYR A 41 -10.50 -6.18 4.54
N ASP A 42 -11.82 -6.01 4.53
CA ASP A 42 -12.71 -6.56 5.56
C ASP A 42 -12.60 -8.08 5.66
N ARG A 43 -12.33 -8.76 4.54
CA ARG A 43 -12.21 -10.21 4.48
C ARG A 43 -10.80 -10.70 4.84
N TYR A 44 -9.77 -9.96 4.45
CA TYR A 44 -8.37 -10.43 4.47
C TYR A 44 -7.41 -9.52 5.24
N GLY A 45 -7.90 -8.50 5.94
CA GLY A 45 -7.10 -7.40 6.50
C GLY A 45 -6.00 -7.86 7.43
N ALA A 46 -6.27 -8.80 8.34
CA ALA A 46 -5.25 -9.36 9.22
C ALA A 46 -4.13 -10.07 8.45
N ASN A 47 -4.47 -10.89 7.44
CA ASN A 47 -3.49 -11.56 6.60
C ASN A 47 -2.71 -10.57 5.72
N LEU A 48 -3.38 -9.52 5.24
CA LEU A 48 -2.77 -8.46 4.46
C LEU A 48 -1.72 -7.71 5.28
N LEU A 49 -2.06 -7.29 6.50
CA LEU A 49 -1.13 -6.59 7.40
C LEU A 49 0.08 -7.47 7.74
N ASN A 50 -0.14 -8.74 8.08
CA ASN A 50 0.95 -9.69 8.32
C ASN A 50 1.85 -9.87 7.10
N GLY A 51 1.26 -9.97 5.90
CA GLY A 51 2.01 -10.07 4.65
C GLY A 51 2.80 -8.81 4.32
N VAL A 52 2.27 -7.63 4.61
CA VAL A 52 2.96 -6.35 4.45
C VAL A 52 4.16 -6.26 5.41
N LEU A 53 4.00 -6.64 6.67
CA LEU A 53 5.07 -6.68 7.66
C LEU A 53 6.17 -7.67 7.27
N ASP A 54 5.81 -8.89 6.86
CA ASP A 54 6.74 -9.92 6.41
C ASP A 54 7.53 -9.44 5.17
N HIS A 55 6.83 -8.87 4.19
CA HIS A 55 7.45 -8.31 3.00
C HIS A 55 8.40 -7.15 3.33
N GLY A 56 7.96 -6.20 4.15
CA GLY A 56 8.77 -5.06 4.58
C GLY A 56 10.04 -5.52 5.31
N THR A 57 9.89 -6.39 6.30
CA THR A 57 11.01 -6.93 7.08
C THR A 57 12.04 -7.62 6.17
N LYS A 58 11.59 -8.43 5.20
CA LYS A 58 12.46 -9.07 4.22
C LYS A 58 13.15 -8.08 3.29
N LYS A 59 12.42 -7.09 2.78
CA LYS A 59 12.92 -6.10 1.82
C LYS A 59 13.98 -5.18 2.44
N TYR A 60 13.76 -4.73 3.67
CA TYR A 60 14.59 -3.73 4.32
C TYR A 60 15.56 -4.29 5.36
N GLY A 61 15.47 -5.58 5.70
CA GLY A 61 16.35 -6.25 6.64
C GLY A 61 16.29 -5.71 8.08
N LYS A 62 15.20 -5.01 8.42
CA LYS A 62 15.00 -4.34 9.72
C LYS A 62 13.57 -4.57 10.22
N SER A 63 13.40 -4.52 11.53
CA SER A 63 12.08 -4.57 12.16
C SER A 63 11.27 -3.33 11.82
N LEU A 64 10.19 -3.54 11.06
CA LEU A 64 9.24 -2.52 10.63
C LEU A 64 7.88 -2.80 11.25
N ASP A 65 7.09 -1.74 11.40
CA ASP A 65 5.67 -1.84 11.71
C ASP A 65 4.85 -1.02 10.69
N VAL A 66 3.56 -1.33 10.54
CA VAL A 66 2.65 -0.63 9.61
C VAL A 66 2.10 0.58 10.33
N GLU A 67 2.52 1.80 9.95
CA GLU A 67 1.88 3.02 10.45
C GLU A 67 0.44 3.13 9.95
N TYR A 68 0.26 2.85 8.67
CA TYR A 68 -0.95 3.20 7.95
C TYR A 68 -1.14 2.30 6.74
N LEU A 69 -2.38 1.89 6.48
CA LEU A 69 -2.76 1.19 5.26
C LEU A 69 -4.08 1.75 4.72
N SER A 70 -4.10 1.99 3.42
CA SER A 70 -5.25 2.58 2.73
C SER A 70 -5.52 1.95 1.39
N CYS A 71 -6.78 2.02 0.99
CA CYS A 71 -7.15 1.94 -0.41
C CYS A 71 -6.82 3.29 -1.06
N ALA A 72 -5.88 3.32 -1.99
CA ALA A 72 -5.45 4.50 -2.71
C ALA A 72 -5.95 4.46 -4.17
N MET A 73 -6.62 5.53 -4.59
CA MET A 73 -6.90 5.79 -6.00
C MET A 73 -5.66 6.43 -6.60
N VAL A 74 -5.11 5.81 -7.63
CA VAL A 74 -3.86 6.22 -8.25
C VAL A 74 -4.03 6.42 -9.74
N GLU A 75 -3.32 7.42 -10.25
CA GLU A 75 -3.10 7.60 -11.69
C GLU A 75 -1.79 6.91 -12.07
N ILE A 76 -1.85 6.02 -13.05
CA ILE A 76 -0.72 5.26 -13.58
C ILE A 76 -0.56 5.52 -15.09
N ASP A 77 0.67 5.72 -15.55
CA ASP A 77 0.99 5.63 -16.98
C ASP A 77 1.19 4.17 -17.38
N THR A 78 0.27 3.62 -18.16
CA THR A 78 0.30 2.21 -18.59
C THR A 78 1.44 1.86 -19.55
N ARG A 79 2.26 2.85 -19.92
CA ARG A 79 3.45 2.65 -20.79
C ARG A 79 4.71 2.31 -19.99
N LEU A 80 4.71 2.55 -18.69
CA LEU A 80 5.86 2.33 -17.81
C LEU A 80 5.81 0.94 -17.19
N THR A 81 6.98 0.36 -16.88
CA THR A 81 7.05 -0.85 -16.06
C THR A 81 6.77 -0.51 -14.60
N GLN A 82 6.43 -1.52 -13.77
CA GLN A 82 6.20 -1.31 -12.32
C GLN A 82 7.41 -0.65 -11.62
N GLU A 83 8.64 -0.95 -12.06
CA GLU A 83 9.88 -0.37 -11.52
C GLU A 83 10.06 1.11 -11.91
N GLN A 84 9.51 1.51 -13.05
CA GLN A 84 9.53 2.91 -13.53
C GLN A 84 8.31 3.70 -13.04
N GLN A 85 7.34 3.01 -12.44
CA GLN A 85 6.06 3.58 -12.04
C GLN A 85 6.20 4.31 -10.70
N HIS A 86 5.87 5.60 -10.71
CA HIS A 86 5.60 6.36 -9.49
C HIS A 86 4.13 6.77 -9.52
N PRO A 87 3.23 6.02 -8.85
CA PRO A 87 1.81 6.27 -8.93
C PRO A 87 1.53 7.62 -8.30
N LYS A 88 0.76 8.45 -9.00
CA LYS A 88 0.25 9.68 -8.40
C LYS A 88 -1.00 9.34 -7.61
N VAL A 89 -0.90 9.39 -6.29
CA VAL A 89 -2.07 9.22 -5.40
C VAL A 89 -2.98 10.43 -5.56
N ILE A 90 -4.19 10.20 -6.07
CA ILE A 90 -5.20 11.25 -6.33
C ILE A 90 -6.35 11.20 -5.33
N GLY A 91 -6.46 10.13 -4.54
CA GLY A 91 -7.37 10.02 -3.40
C GLY A 91 -7.06 8.78 -2.57
N GLN A 92 -7.52 8.73 -1.33
CA GLN A 92 -7.30 7.57 -0.46
C GLN A 92 -8.42 7.41 0.56
N LYS A 93 -8.64 6.17 0.99
CA LYS A 93 -9.50 5.81 2.11
C LYS A 93 -8.72 4.91 3.08
N VAL A 94 -8.62 5.38 4.32
CA VAL A 94 -7.86 4.71 5.39
C VAL A 94 -8.58 3.43 5.80
N MET A 95 -7.86 2.31 5.77
CA MET A 95 -8.35 1.02 6.26
C MET A 95 -7.78 0.70 7.65
N TYR A 96 -6.55 1.13 7.90
CA TYR A 96 -5.84 0.94 9.15
C TYR A 96 -4.88 2.09 9.41
N SER A 97 -4.76 2.48 10.68
CA SER A 97 -3.76 3.42 11.17
C SER A 97 -3.47 3.10 12.62
N ILE A 98 -2.20 3.12 13.02
CA ILE A 98 -1.84 3.22 14.44
C ILE A 98 -1.96 4.71 14.78
N ASN A 99 -2.88 5.06 15.68
CA ASN A 99 -2.98 6.41 16.23
C ASN A 99 -1.87 6.64 17.26
#